data_AF-A0A150K680-F1
#
_entry.id   AF-A0A150K680-F1
#
_cell.length_a   1.000
_cell.length_b   1.000
_cell.length_c   1.000
_cell.angle_alpha   90.00
_cell.angle_beta   90.00
_cell.angle_gamma   90.00
#
_symmetry.space_group_name_H-M   'P 1'
#
loop_
_entity.id
_entity.type
_entity.pdbx_description
1 polymer ?
#
loop_
_entity_poly.entity_id
_entity_poly.type
_entity_poly.pdbx_seq_one_letter_code
_entity_poly.pdbx_strand_id
1 'polypeptide(L)' 'MIEHPDIRRAIRTGYPASEHQHYGFDFFGNEVSKGEEIMTLDDEFFLKQELSHDAIAILHYMGAKSKIAK' A
#
# COMPACT_ATOMS: atom_id res chain seq x y z
N MET A 1 -34.87 20.65 3.23
CA MET A 1 -33.65 19.83 3.04
C MET A 1 -32.48 20.70 3.44
N ILE A 2 -31.84 20.43 4.58
CA ILE A 2 -30.64 21.18 5.00
C ILE A 2 -29.48 20.50 4.29
N GLU A 3 -28.95 21.14 3.25
CA GLU A 3 -27.74 20.67 2.57
C GLU A 3 -26.55 20.84 3.52
N HIS A 4 -26.06 19.73 4.06
CA HIS A 4 -24.84 19.73 4.87
C HIS A 4 -23.68 20.27 4.01
N PRO A 5 -22.82 21.17 4.52
CA PRO A 5 -21.73 21.77 3.74
C PRO A 5 -20.79 20.73 3.11
N ASP A 6 -20.70 19.54 3.70
CA ASP A 6 -19.91 18.42 3.18
C ASP A 6 -20.46 17.86 1.85
N ILE A 7 -21.79 17.87 1.66
CA ILE A 7 -22.44 17.43 0.42
C ILE A 7 -22.09 18.40 -0.72
N ARG A 8 -22.13 19.71 -0.45
CA ARG A 8 -21.74 20.74 -1.43
C ARG A 8 -20.29 20.63 -1.83
N ARG A 9 -19.41 20.30 -0.88
CA ARG A 9 -17.98 20.11 -1.15
C ARG A 9 -17.75 18.91 -2.05
N ALA A 10 -18.39 17.77 -1.76
CA ALA A 10 -18.30 16.55 -2.58
C ALA A 10 -18.78 16.76 -4.03
N ILE A 11 -19.94 17.42 -4.21
CA ILE A 11 -20.49 17.73 -5.54
C ILE A 11 -19.58 18.72 -6.30
N ARG A 12 -19.01 19.72 -5.61
CA ARG A 12 -18.17 20.76 -6.23
C ARG A 12 -16.79 20.23 -6.65
N THR A 13 -16.21 19.30 -5.91
CA THR A 13 -14.83 18.80 -6.16
C THR A 13 -14.79 17.46 -6.87
N GLY A 14 -15.93 16.79 -7.10
CA GLY A 14 -16.01 15.52 -7.82
C GLY A 14 -15.16 14.40 -7.20
N TYR A 15 -15.06 14.34 -5.87
CA TYR A 15 -14.21 13.37 -5.19
C TYR A 15 -14.74 11.93 -5.38
N PRO A 16 -13.83 10.94 -5.45
CA PRO A 16 -13.16 10.55 -4.22
C PRO A 16 -11.67 10.92 -4.21
N ALA A 17 -11.07 10.80 -3.03
CA ALA A 17 -9.63 10.95 -2.84
C ALA A 17 -8.91 10.05 -3.84
N SER A 18 -7.77 10.49 -4.37
CA SER A 18 -6.95 9.69 -5.29
C SER A 18 -6.95 8.23 -4.85
N GLU A 19 -7.64 7.38 -5.61
CA GLU A 19 -7.67 5.95 -5.32
C GLU A 19 -6.21 5.50 -5.28
N HIS A 20 -5.80 4.91 -4.16
CA HIS A 20 -4.52 4.26 -4.08
C HIS A 20 -4.48 3.24 -5.22
N GLN A 21 -3.59 3.47 -6.19
CA GLN A 21 -3.54 2.60 -7.36
C GLN A 21 -3.10 1.22 -6.89
N HIS A 22 -3.95 0.21 -7.08
CA HIS A 22 -3.63 -1.17 -6.71
C HIS A 22 -2.34 -1.63 -7.40
N TYR A 23 -1.38 -2.12 -6.61
CA TYR A 23 -0.13 -2.72 -7.10
C TYR A 23 -0.27 -4.24 -7.23
N GLY A 24 -0.87 -4.90 -6.24
CA GLY A 24 -1.00 -6.36 -6.19
C GLY A 24 -1.30 -6.87 -4.79
N PHE A 25 -1.30 -8.19 -4.63
CA PHE A 25 -1.32 -8.84 -3.32
C PHE A 25 0.08 -9.35 -3.00
N ASP A 26 0.54 -9.14 -1.77
CA ASP A 26 1.79 -9.70 -1.30
C ASP A 26 1.69 -11.22 -1.08
N PHE A 27 2.80 -11.85 -0.69
CA PHE A 27 2.85 -13.30 -0.42
C PHE A 27 1.82 -13.77 0.63
N PHE A 28 1.46 -12.92 1.59
CA PHE A 28 0.48 -13.24 2.64
C PHE A 28 -0.95 -12.89 2.27
N GLY A 29 -1.17 -12.34 1.07
CA GLY A 29 -2.48 -11.89 0.60
C GLY A 29 -2.87 -10.49 1.06
N ASN A 30 -1.93 -9.69 1.58
CA ASN A 30 -2.18 -8.29 1.91
C ASN A 30 -2.25 -7.47 0.63
N GLU A 31 -3.24 -6.60 0.53
CA GLU A 31 -3.35 -5.66 -0.57
C GLU A 31 -2.23 -4.62 -0.50
N VAL A 32 -1.49 -4.47 -1.59
CA VAL A 32 -0.43 -3.49 -1.74
C VAL A 32 -0.87 -2.42 -2.72
N SER A 33 -0.72 -1.18 -2.30
CA SER A 33 -0.94 0.02 -3.09
C SER A 33 0.38 0.54 -3.66
N LYS A 34 0.31 1.20 -4.82
CA LYS A 34 1.44 1.95 -5.36
C LYS A 34 1.84 3.07 -4.40
N GLY A 35 3.15 3.25 -4.25
CA GLY A 35 3.74 4.18 -3.29
C GLY A 35 4.10 3.54 -1.95
N GLU A 36 3.65 2.31 -1.68
CA GLU A 36 4.01 1.60 -0.45
C GLU A 36 5.40 0.96 -0.52
N GLU A 37 6.02 0.80 0.65
CA GLU A 37 7.29 0.11 0.78
C GLU A 37 7.06 -1.41 0.78
N ILE A 38 7.73 -2.09 -0.15
CA ILE A 38 7.74 -3.54 -0.26
C ILE A 38 9.16 -4.09 -0.14
N MET A 39 9.27 -5.31 0.36
CA MET A 39 10.49 -6.10 0.29
C MET A 39 10.34 -7.16 -0.80
N THR A 40 11.36 -7.35 -1.63
CA THR A 40 11.36 -8.39 -2.67
C THR A 40 12.48 -9.39 -2.45
N LEU A 41 12.13 -10.67 -2.54
CA LEU A 41 13.03 -11.81 -2.46
C LEU A 41 12.68 -12.75 -3.61
N ASP A 42 13.65 -13.07 -4.46
CA ASP A 42 13.46 -13.85 -5.68
C ASP A 42 12.31 -13.27 -6.54
N ASP A 43 11.25 -14.05 -6.79
CA ASP A 43 10.07 -13.67 -7.57
C ASP A 43 8.88 -13.21 -6.70
N GLU A 44 9.08 -13.08 -5.38
CA GLU A 44 8.03 -12.73 -4.42
C GLU A 44 8.24 -11.34 -3.81
N PHE A 45 7.16 -10.77 -3.29
CA PHE A 45 7.20 -9.52 -2.54
C PHE A 45 6.30 -9.53 -1.31
N PHE A 46 6.66 -8.69 -0.36
CA PHE A 46 6.08 -8.60 0.98
C PHE A 46 5.80 -7.14 1.29
N LEU A 47 4.60 -6.81 1.81
CA LEU A 47 4.29 -5.46 2.26
C LEU A 47 5.06 -5.15 3.54
N LYS A 48 5.99 -4.19 3.48
CA LYS A 48 6.96 -3.98 4.58
C LYS A 48 6.29 -3.52 5.87
N GLN A 49 5.18 -2.80 5.77
CA GLN A 49 4.43 -2.29 6.92
C GLN A 49 3.75 -3.41 7.73
N GLU A 50 3.45 -4.53 7.09
CA GLU A 50 2.83 -5.71 7.71
C GLU A 50 3.85 -6.71 8.26
N LEU A 51 5.15 -6.48 8.02
CA LEU A 51 6.22 -7.34 8.52
C LEU A 51 6.63 -6.93 9.94
N SER A 52 6.82 -7.94 10.80
CA SER A 52 7.50 -7.74 12.07
C SER A 52 8.97 -7.37 11.88
N HIS A 53 9.58 -6.76 12.91
CA HIS A 53 10.99 -6.41 12.87
C HIS A 53 11.89 -7.63 12.59
N ASP A 54 11.59 -8.77 13.21
CA ASP A 54 12.32 -10.01 13.01
C ASP A 54 12.17 -10.53 11.58
N ALA A 55 10.96 -10.44 10.99
CA ALA A 55 10.74 -10.84 9.61
C ALA A 55 11.53 -9.97 8.62
N ILE A 56 11.58 -8.65 8.85
CA ILE A 56 12.41 -7.73 8.06
C ILE A 56 13.89 -8.11 8.14
N ALA A 57 14.41 -8.41 9.35
CA ALA A 57 15.79 -8.80 9.55
C ALA A 57 16.13 -10.13 8.85
N ILE A 58 15.24 -11.13 8.95
CA ILE A 58 15.38 -12.44 8.28
C ILE A 58 15.37 -12.26 6.77
N LEU A 59 14.42 -11.50 6.21
CA LEU A 59 14.35 -11.23 4.78
C LEU A 59 15.61 -10.53 4.27
N HIS A 60 16.12 -9.54 5.00
CA HIS A 60 17.39 -8.91 4.66
C HIS A 60 18.57 -9.89 4.69
N TYR A 61 18.63 -10.76 5.71
CA TYR A 61 19.64 -11.82 5.78
C TYR A 61 19.56 -12.79 4.60
N MET A 62 18.34 -13.08 4.13
CA MET A 62 18.08 -13.90 2.94
C MET A 62 18.34 -13.18 1.61
N GLY A 63 18.73 -11.89 1.64
CA GLY A 63 19.07 -11.12 0.44
C GLY A 63 17.92 -10.28 -0.14
N ALA A 64 16.81 -10.15 0.58
CA ALA A 64 15.68 -9.33 0.15
C ALA A 64 16.05 -7.84 0.09
N LYS A 65 15.44 -7.13 -0.86
CA LYS A 65 15.67 -5.70 -1.09
C LYS A 65 14.40 -4.89 -0.86
N SER A 66 14.55 -3.73 -0.21
CA SER A 66 13.45 -2.76 -0.06
C SER A 66 13.31 -1.91 -1.33
N LYS A 67 12.08 -1.71 -1.80
CA LYS A 67 11.74 -0.79 -2.89
C LYS A 67 10.33 -0.21 -2.72
N ILE A 68 10.00 0.81 -3.50
CA ILE A 68 8.64 1.38 -3.57
C ILE A 68 7.85 0.68 -4.69
N ALA A 69 6.62 0.30 -4.40
CA ALA A 69 5.65 -0.20 -5.38
C ALA A 69 5.31 0.88 -6.42
N LYS A 70 5.48 0.59 -7.73
CA LYS A 70 5.29 1.55 -8.85
C LYS A 70 4.26 1.06 -9.87
#